data_AF-A0A3B9NTS6-F1
#
_entry.id   AF-A0A3B9NTS6-F1
#
_cell.length_a   1.000
_cell.length_b   1.000
_cell.length_c   1.000
_cell.angle_alpha   90.00
_cell.angle_beta   90.00
_cell.angle_gamma   90.00
#
_symmetry.space_group_name_H-M   'P 1'
#
loop_
_entity.id
_entity.type
_entity.pdbx_description
1 polymer ?
#
loop_
_entity_poly.entity_id
_entity_poly.type
_entity_poly.pdbx_seq_one_letter_code
_entity_poly.pdbx_strand_id
1 'polypeptide(L)'
;LFVFSQHCKALRGAGFSESQIAAIPGWASSDCFSPLERAVLAYTDDLVLSGGRVPDTTFAALKAELSDEAILELTYITCTYEMHATMCRALRLEYDDVDERLVEVPLPDGPSRNIDFMQAVDRGTSD
;
A
#
# COMPACT_ATOMS: atom_id res chain seq x y z
N LEU A 1 -7.22 -5.56 5.85
CA LEU A 1 -5.80 -5.93 6.04
C LEU A 1 -5.51 -6.17 7.51
N PHE A 2 -5.35 -7.44 7.88
CA PHE A 2 -5.13 -7.88 9.26
C PHE A 2 -3.83 -7.32 9.86
N VAL A 3 -2.72 -7.52 9.16
CA VAL A 3 -1.38 -7.12 9.59
C VAL A 3 -1.28 -5.61 9.81
N PHE A 4 -1.85 -4.80 8.90
CA PHE A 4 -1.89 -3.34 9.04
C PHE A 4 -2.56 -2.90 10.34
N SER A 5 -3.74 -3.46 10.66
CA SER A 5 -4.47 -3.12 11.89
C SER A 5 -3.64 -3.41 13.15
N GLN A 6 -2.91 -4.52 13.19
CA GLN A 6 -2.04 -4.85 14.33
C GLN A 6 -0.83 -3.93 14.41
N HIS A 7 -0.22 -3.56 13.27
CA HIS A 7 0.93 -2.66 13.26
C HIS A 7 0.57 -1.22 13.64
N CYS A 8 -0.65 -0.75 13.33
CA CYS A 8 -1.12 0.53 13.88
C CYS A 8 -1.17 0.53 15.41
N LYS A 9 -1.47 -0.61 16.06
CA LYS A 9 -1.44 -0.72 17.53
C LYS A 9 0.01 -0.75 18.04
N ALA A 10 0.89 -1.48 17.34
CA ALA A 10 2.32 -1.52 17.67
C ALA A 10 2.98 -0.13 17.57
N LEU A 11 2.67 0.64 16.52
CA LEU A 11 3.16 2.01 16.33
C LEU A 11 2.75 2.94 17.48
N ARG A 12 1.52 2.84 17.98
CA ARG A 12 1.10 3.56 19.20
C ARG A 12 1.94 3.17 20.41
N GLY A 13 2.20 1.87 20.58
CA GLY A 13 3.08 1.36 21.63
C GLY A 13 4.53 1.85 21.50
N ALA A 14 4.99 2.12 20.28
CA ALA A 14 6.30 2.68 19.97
C ALA A 14 6.34 4.23 20.05
N GLY A 15 5.23 4.90 20.38
CA GLY A 15 5.16 6.34 20.59
C GLY A 15 4.83 7.18 19.35
N PHE A 16 4.44 6.57 18.23
CA PHE A 16 3.98 7.33 17.05
C PHE A 16 2.63 8.00 17.30
N SER A 17 2.47 9.21 16.78
CA SER A 17 1.23 9.98 16.90
C SER A 17 0.11 9.43 16.00
N GLU A 18 -1.16 9.69 16.36
CA GLU A 18 -2.30 9.32 15.50
C GLU A 18 -2.23 10.01 14.13
N SER A 19 -1.70 11.24 14.07
CA SER A 19 -1.50 11.94 12.80
C SER A 19 -0.49 11.24 11.91
N GLN A 20 0.65 10.78 12.46
CA GLN A 20 1.62 9.97 11.71
C GLN A 20 1.00 8.64 11.26
N ILE A 21 0.32 7.91 12.13
CA ILE A 21 -0.30 6.62 11.79
C ILE A 21 -1.34 6.78 10.68
N ALA A 22 -2.20 7.81 10.78
CA ALA A 22 -3.20 8.10 9.76
C ALA A 22 -2.57 8.54 8.43
N ALA A 23 -1.39 9.16 8.46
CA ALA A 23 -0.68 9.63 7.28
C ALA A 23 0.02 8.52 6.48
N ILE A 24 0.25 7.33 7.04
CA ILE A 24 0.99 6.23 6.37
C ILE A 24 0.48 5.93 4.95
N PRO A 25 -0.83 5.74 4.69
CA PRO A 25 -1.32 5.43 3.33
C PRO A 25 -1.04 6.52 2.29
N GLY A 26 -0.80 7.76 2.73
CA GLY A 26 -0.53 8.92 1.88
C GLY A 26 0.78 9.61 2.22
N TRP A 27 1.75 8.87 2.79
CA TRP A 27 2.93 9.43 3.46
C TRP A 27 3.72 10.40 2.57
N ALA A 28 3.79 10.13 1.26
CA ALA A 28 4.53 10.94 0.31
C ALA A 28 4.07 12.40 0.29
N SER A 29 2.77 12.64 0.54
CA SER A 29 2.17 13.99 0.60
C SER A 29 2.12 14.59 2.01
N SER A 30 2.46 13.84 3.04
CA SER A 30 2.38 14.27 4.44
C SER A 30 3.65 14.98 4.91
N ASP A 31 3.47 15.96 5.79
CA ASP A 31 4.51 16.66 6.54
C ASP A 31 4.82 16.02 7.91
N CYS A 32 4.15 14.92 8.26
CA CYS A 32 4.25 14.28 9.57
C CYS A 32 5.54 13.47 9.81
N PHE A 33 6.39 13.34 8.79
CA PHE A 33 7.56 12.46 8.82
C PHE A 33 8.85 13.25 8.59
N SER A 34 9.84 12.99 9.42
CA SER A 34 11.21 13.47 9.28
C SER A 34 11.86 12.97 7.99
N PRO A 35 12.98 13.58 7.55
CA PRO A 35 13.70 13.12 6.36
C PRO A 35 14.08 11.63 6.41
N LEU A 36 14.53 11.14 7.57
CA LEU A 36 14.88 9.72 7.75
C LEU A 36 13.64 8.82 7.63
N GLU A 37 12.55 9.14 8.32
CA GLU A 37 11.30 8.36 8.23
C GLU A 37 10.76 8.32 6.80
N ARG A 38 10.86 9.43 6.07
CA ARG A 38 10.48 9.47 4.65
C ARG A 38 11.39 8.59 3.79
N ALA A 39 12.69 8.55 4.05
CA ALA A 39 13.62 7.65 3.36
C ALA A 39 13.28 6.17 3.65
N VAL A 40 12.95 5.84 4.90
CA VAL A 40 12.49 4.49 5.30
C VAL A 40 11.21 4.12 4.56
N LEU A 41 10.20 5.00 4.54
CA LEU A 41 8.93 4.75 3.85
C LEU A 41 9.11 4.61 2.33
N ALA A 42 9.94 5.46 1.71
CA ALA A 42 10.29 5.37 0.29
C ALA A 42 10.95 4.01 -0.02
N TYR A 43 11.91 3.60 0.82
CA TYR A 43 12.58 2.32 0.66
C TYR A 43 11.64 1.13 0.85
N THR A 44 10.68 1.21 1.78
CA THR A 44 9.62 0.22 1.95
C THR A 44 8.77 0.09 0.68
N ASP A 45 8.36 1.21 0.08
CA ASP A 45 7.61 1.21 -1.19
C ASP A 45 8.45 0.65 -2.35
N ASP A 46 9.73 1.00 -2.44
CA ASP A 46 10.63 0.48 -3.47
C ASP A 46 10.83 -1.05 -3.35
N LEU A 47 10.91 -1.57 -2.13
CA LEU A 47 10.96 -3.01 -1.88
C LEU A 47 9.66 -3.70 -2.30
N VAL A 48 8.51 -3.21 -1.82
CA VAL A 48 7.22 -3.91 -1.90
C VAL A 48 6.46 -3.64 -3.19
N LEU A 49 6.40 -2.37 -3.63
CA LEU A 49 5.64 -1.97 -4.81
C LEU A 49 6.46 -2.07 -6.09
N SER A 50 7.77 -1.81 -6.01
CA SER A 50 8.68 -1.86 -7.15
C SER A 50 9.46 -3.17 -7.26
N GLY A 51 9.19 -4.15 -6.39
CA GLY A 51 9.83 -5.47 -6.41
C GLY A 51 11.34 -5.40 -6.15
N GLY A 52 11.77 -4.53 -5.25
CA GLY A 52 13.18 -4.34 -4.89
C GLY A 52 13.97 -3.41 -5.80
N ARG A 53 13.32 -2.75 -6.77
CA ARG A 53 13.98 -1.77 -7.65
C ARG A 53 14.19 -0.43 -6.94
N VAL A 54 15.13 -0.43 -6.01
CA VAL A 54 15.47 0.73 -5.18
C VAL A 54 16.35 1.70 -5.97
N PRO A 55 15.95 2.98 -6.12
CA PRO A 55 16.82 4.02 -6.68
C PRO A 55 18.03 4.31 -5.80
N ASP A 56 19.19 4.59 -6.42
CA ASP A 56 20.42 4.95 -5.70
C ASP A 56 20.21 6.15 -4.77
N THR A 57 19.33 7.09 -5.15
CA THR A 57 19.00 8.26 -4.32
C THR A 57 18.28 7.88 -3.02
N THR A 58 17.38 6.88 -3.07
CA THR A 58 16.70 6.37 -1.87
C THR A 58 17.71 5.68 -0.95
N PHE A 59 18.56 4.81 -1.51
CA PHE A 59 19.55 4.08 -0.74
C PHE A 59 20.61 5.02 -0.13
N ALA A 60 21.06 6.03 -0.89
CA ALA A 60 21.98 7.05 -0.40
C ALA A 60 21.38 7.87 0.76
N ALA A 61 20.08 8.19 0.71
CA ALA A 61 19.40 8.89 1.80
C ALA A 61 19.37 8.06 3.09
N LEU A 62 19.17 6.74 3.00
CA LEU A 62 19.28 5.86 4.16
C LEU A 62 20.71 5.81 4.70
N LYS A 63 21.70 5.62 3.81
CA LYS A 63 23.12 5.54 4.18
C LYS A 63 23.69 6.81 4.82
N ALA A 64 23.02 7.95 4.64
CA ALA A 64 23.39 9.19 5.30
C ALA A 64 23.13 9.17 6.81
N GLU A 65 22.17 8.37 7.28
CA GLU A 65 21.66 8.38 8.66
C GLU A 65 21.71 7.01 9.35
N LEU A 66 21.77 5.91 8.58
CA LEU A 66 21.74 4.53 9.07
C LEU A 66 23.03 3.77 8.76
N SER A 67 23.39 2.83 9.64
CA SER A 67 24.46 1.87 9.38
C SER A 67 24.03 0.81 8.35
N ASP A 68 25.01 0.07 7.82
CA ASP A 68 24.72 -1.05 6.91
C ASP A 68 23.91 -2.15 7.58
N GLU A 69 24.16 -2.41 8.87
CA GLU A 69 23.40 -3.37 9.68
C GLU A 69 21.95 -2.93 9.86
N ALA A 70 21.72 -1.66 10.17
CA ALA A 70 20.36 -1.13 10.32
C ALA A 70 19.57 -1.19 9.01
N ILE A 71 20.22 -0.92 7.86
CA ILE A 71 19.61 -1.06 6.54
C ILE A 71 19.31 -2.53 6.25
N LEU A 72 20.23 -3.44 6.55
CA LEU A 72 20.01 -4.89 6.40
C LEU A 72 18.80 -5.38 7.21
N GLU A 73 18.70 -4.97 8.47
CA GLU A 73 17.56 -5.30 9.35
C GLU A 73 16.24 -4.74 8.80
N LEU A 74 16.26 -3.49 8.31
CA LEU A 74 15.11 -2.86 7.67
C LEU A 74 14.67 -3.63 6.40
N THR A 75 15.61 -4.02 5.54
CA THR A 75 15.32 -4.83 4.35
C THR A 75 14.70 -6.16 4.76
N TYR A 76 15.33 -6.85 5.72
CA TYR A 76 14.89 -8.17 6.16
C TYR A 76 13.48 -8.15 6.73
N ILE A 77 13.17 -7.21 7.62
CA ILE A 77 11.85 -7.12 8.24
C ILE A 77 10.78 -6.74 7.21
N THR A 78 11.10 -5.83 6.28
CA THR A 78 10.18 -5.41 5.21
C THR A 78 9.82 -6.58 4.31
N CYS A 79 10.82 -7.30 3.77
CA CYS A 79 10.59 -8.45 2.91
C CYS A 79 9.86 -9.60 3.65
N THR A 80 10.13 -9.78 4.95
CA THR A 80 9.41 -10.78 5.77
C THR A 80 7.91 -10.45 5.84
N TYR A 81 7.56 -9.19 6.09
CA TYR A 81 6.15 -8.77 6.15
C TYR A 81 5.48 -8.70 4.78
N GLU A 82 6.23 -8.43 3.71
CA GLU A 82 5.74 -8.55 2.33
C GLU A 82 5.32 -10.00 2.03
N MET A 83 6.20 -10.95 2.32
CA MET A 83 5.91 -12.38 2.18
C MET A 83 4.68 -12.76 3.00
N HIS A 84 4.61 -12.33 4.26
CA HIS A 84 3.48 -12.61 5.14
C HIS A 84 2.17 -12.03 4.60
N ALA A 85 2.17 -10.76 4.18
CA ALA A 85 0.99 -10.11 3.60
C ALA A 85 0.53 -10.81 2.31
N THR A 86 1.47 -11.30 1.50
CA THR A 86 1.18 -12.08 0.30
C THR A 86 0.50 -13.41 0.65
N MET A 87 1.02 -14.13 1.64
CA MET A 87 0.44 -15.39 2.11
C MET A 87 -0.96 -15.18 2.73
N CYS A 88 -1.15 -14.15 3.57
CA CYS A 88 -2.45 -13.85 4.19
C CYS A 88 -3.54 -13.56 3.14
N ARG A 89 -3.21 -12.77 2.10
CA ARG A 89 -4.14 -12.50 1.00
C ARG A 89 -4.43 -13.76 0.19
N ALA A 90 -3.41 -14.52 -0.20
CA ALA A 90 -3.58 -15.71 -1.03
C ALA A 90 -4.42 -16.79 -0.34
N LEU A 91 -4.30 -16.92 0.99
CA LEU A 91 -5.01 -17.90 1.79
C LEU A 91 -6.31 -17.35 2.41
N ARG A 92 -6.70 -16.10 2.11
CA ARG A 92 -7.90 -15.44 2.66
C ARG A 92 -7.98 -15.52 4.19
N LEU A 93 -6.90 -15.13 4.87
CA LEU A 93 -6.83 -15.20 6.34
C LEU A 93 -7.40 -13.95 7.00
N GLU A 94 -8.12 -14.12 8.12
CA GLU A 94 -8.55 -13.03 9.02
C GLU A 94 -9.29 -11.90 8.26
N TYR A 95 -8.78 -10.67 8.31
CA TYR A 95 -9.38 -9.50 7.64
C TYR A 95 -9.06 -9.41 6.14
N ASP A 96 -8.36 -10.41 5.59
CA ASP A 96 -8.12 -10.55 4.14
C ASP A 96 -9.09 -11.55 3.50
N ASP A 97 -10.01 -12.16 4.27
CA ASP A 97 -11.15 -12.90 3.75
C ASP A 97 -12.22 -11.93 3.20
N VAL A 98 -11.94 -11.38 2.03
CA VAL A 98 -12.85 -10.51 1.29
C VAL A 98 -12.98 -11.00 -0.13
N ASP A 99 -14.19 -10.91 -0.68
CA ASP A 99 -14.42 -11.25 -2.08
C ASP A 99 -13.79 -10.22 -3.02
N GLU A 100 -13.50 -10.66 -4.24
CA GLU A 100 -13.00 -9.79 -5.29
C GLU A 100 -13.94 -8.60 -5.45
N ARG A 101 -13.36 -7.39 -5.43
CA ARG A 101 -14.14 -6.16 -5.55
C ARG A 101 -14.37 -5.81 -7.02
N LEU A 102 -13.45 -6.21 -7.89
CA LEU A 102 -13.55 -6.05 -9.32
C LEU A 102 -14.37 -7.20 -9.93
N VAL A 103 -15.69 -7.12 -9.80
CA VAL A 103 -16.61 -8.10 -10.41
C VAL A 103 -17.16 -7.59 -11.74
N GLU A 104 -17.43 -8.52 -12.65
CA GLU A 104 -18.21 -8.19 -13.84
C GLU A 104 -19.62 -7.76 -13.43
N VAL A 105 -20.07 -6.64 -13.98
CA VAL A 105 -21.47 -6.23 -13.88
C VAL A 105 -22.23 -6.84 -15.06
N PRO A 106 -23.29 -7.64 -14.82
CA PRO A 106 -24.06 -8.24 -15.90
C PRO A 106 -24.62 -7.19 -16.87
N LEU A 107 -24.77 -7.56 -18.12
CA LEU A 107 -25.48 -6.74 -19.10
C LEU A 107 -26.93 -6.50 -18.65
N PRO A 108 -27.48 -5.29 -18.86
CA PRO A 108 -28.92 -5.06 -18.72
C PRO A 108 -29.72 -5.99 -19.62
N ASP A 109 -30.93 -6.38 -19.19
CA ASP A 109 -31.81 -7.24 -19.98
C ASP A 109 -32.12 -6.63 -21.37
N GLY A 110 -31.71 -7.32 -22.45
CA GLY A 110 -31.88 -6.87 -23.83
C GLY A 110 -31.14 -7.73 -24.88
N PRO A 111 -31.37 -7.51 -26.19
CA PRO A 111 -30.70 -8.28 -27.24
C PRO A 111 -29.19 -7.99 -27.26
N SER A 112 -28.39 -9.03 -27.07
CA SER A 112 -26.92 -9.03 -26.91
C SER A 112 -26.09 -8.44 -28.07
N ARG A 113 -26.73 -7.97 -29.14
CA ARG A 113 -26.08 -7.54 -30.39
C ARG A 113 -25.74 -6.05 -30.49
N ASN A 114 -26.27 -5.19 -29.61
CA ASN A 114 -26.01 -3.75 -29.62
C ASN A 114 -25.75 -3.25 -28.18
N ILE A 115 -24.62 -3.66 -27.60
CA ILE A 115 -24.21 -3.20 -26.28
C ILE A 115 -23.49 -1.86 -26.45
N ASP A 116 -24.13 -0.79 -26.01
CA ASP A 116 -23.52 0.53 -25.93
C ASP A 116 -23.00 0.76 -24.50
N PHE A 117 -21.70 0.56 -24.31
CA PHE A 117 -21.01 0.68 -23.02
C PHE A 117 -20.92 2.12 -22.50
N MET A 118 -21.15 3.14 -23.35
CA MET A 118 -21.01 4.55 -23.00
C MET A 118 -22.37 5.25 -22.81
N GLN A 119 -23.48 4.56 -23.08
CA GLN A 119 -24.83 5.12 -22.98
C GLN A 119 -25.13 5.79 -21.62
N ALA A 120 -24.59 5.27 -20.52
CA ALA A 120 -24.79 5.84 -19.18
C ALA A 120 -24.02 7.16 -18.98
N VAL A 121 -22.86 7.32 -19.64
CA VAL A 121 -22.06 8.56 -19.63
C VAL A 121 -22.75 9.63 -20.50
N ASP A 122 -23.29 9.24 -21.65
CA ASP A 122 -23.97 10.15 -22.59
C ASP A 122 -25.27 10.74 -22.04
N ARG A 123 -25.94 10.04 -21.10
CA ARG A 123 -27.14 10.53 -20.41
C ARG A 123 -26.82 11.55 -19.30
N GLY A 124 -25.57 11.64 -18.85
CA GLY A 124 -25.14 12.52 -17.76
C GLY A 124 -24.76 13.95 -18.19
N THR A 125 -24.80 14.27 -19.49
CA THR A 125 -24.45 15.59 -20.03
C THR A 125 -25.67 16.44 -20.43
N SER A 126 -26.88 16.04 -20.01
CA SER A 126 -28.10 16.84 -20.18
C SER A 126 -28.60 17.32 -18.82
N ASP A 127 -27.90 18.28 -18.23
CA ASP A 127 -28.43 19.33 -17.34
C ASP A 127 -27.37 20.43 -17.15
#